data_AF-A0A2X3KM03-F1
#
_entry.id   AF-A0A2X3KM03-F1
#
_cell.length_a   1.000
_cell.length_b   1.000
_cell.length_c   1.000
_cell.angle_alpha   90.00
_cell.angle_beta   90.00
_cell.angle_gamma   90.00
#
_symmetry.space_group_name_H-M   'P 1'
#
loop_
_entity.id
_entity.type
_entity.pdbx_description
1 polymer ?
#
loop_
_entity_poly.entity_id
_entity_poly.type
_entity_poly.pdbx_seq_one_letter_code
_entity_poly.pdbx_strand_id
1 'polypeptide(L)'
;MLTVQTDPSPLSGQTSGDILARVKPRIDALPLPHGYRIEWGGDAENSSEAQQGLFTTLPLGYLVMFIITVLMFSSLKNAVAIWLTVPLALIGVTPGFLLTGIPFGFMALIGLLSLSGMLIRNGIVLVEEIEQQKQEKDQRQAIIDAATSRLRPILLTAFTTVLGLAPLLRDVFFQSMAVVIMFGLAFATVLTLLVLPVIYACFHHKDMTPQR
;
A
#
# COMPACT_ATOMS: atom_id res chain seq x y z
N MET A 1 0.18 -38.71 -14.77
CA MET A 1 0.36 -37.59 -13.83
C MET A 1 -0.34 -37.99 -12.54
N LEU A 2 0.40 -38.14 -11.44
CA LEU A 2 -0.18 -38.45 -10.14
C LEU A 2 -0.31 -37.14 -9.38
N THR A 3 -1.54 -36.67 -9.19
CA THR A 3 -1.80 -35.41 -8.47
C THR A 3 -2.21 -35.76 -7.04
N VAL A 4 -1.47 -35.23 -6.06
CA VAL A 4 -1.81 -35.35 -4.64
C VAL A 4 -2.22 -33.97 -4.16
N GLN A 5 -3.48 -33.85 -3.73
CA GLN A 5 -4.03 -32.61 -3.19
C GLN A 5 -4.23 -32.75 -1.68
N THR A 6 -3.82 -31.73 -0.93
CA THR A 6 -3.96 -31.67 0.52
C THR A 6 -4.34 -30.25 0.92
N ASP A 7 -5.46 -30.11 1.62
CA ASP A 7 -5.91 -28.82 2.14
C ASP A 7 -5.55 -28.69 3.62
N PRO A 8 -5.07 -27.51 4.08
CA PRO A 8 -4.85 -27.26 5.49
C PRO A 8 -6.14 -27.45 6.29
N SER A 9 -6.06 -28.09 7.45
CA SER A 9 -7.21 -28.18 8.34
C SER A 9 -7.61 -26.77 8.81
N PRO A 10 -8.88 -26.36 8.69
CA PRO A 10 -9.34 -25.01 9.06
C PRO A 10 -9.15 -24.67 10.55
N LEU A 11 -8.90 -25.67 11.40
CA LEU A 11 -8.62 -25.50 12.84
C LEU A 11 -7.12 -25.30 13.16
N SER A 12 -6.24 -25.47 12.17
CA SER A 12 -4.79 -25.45 12.40
C SER A 12 -4.19 -24.04 12.46
N GLY A 13 -4.89 -23.03 11.93
CA GLY A 13 -4.39 -21.66 11.83
C GLY A 13 -3.17 -21.48 10.92
N GLN A 14 -2.77 -22.52 10.16
CA GLN A 14 -1.62 -22.50 9.27
C GLN A 14 -2.05 -22.27 7.82
N THR A 15 -1.28 -21.46 7.08
CA THR A 15 -1.56 -21.24 5.65
C THR A 15 -1.07 -22.41 4.80
N SER A 16 -1.65 -22.57 3.60
CA SER A 16 -1.12 -23.47 2.57
C SER A 16 0.37 -23.21 2.31
N GLY A 17 0.79 -21.94 2.38
CA GLY A 17 2.18 -21.50 2.24
C GLY A 17 3.10 -21.96 3.37
N ASP A 18 2.66 -21.93 4.63
CA ASP A 18 3.45 -22.36 5.78
C ASP A 18 3.70 -23.88 5.77
N ILE A 19 2.66 -24.64 5.43
CA ILE A 19 2.75 -26.09 5.30
C ILE A 19 3.65 -26.45 4.12
N LEU A 20 3.48 -25.77 2.98
CA LEU A 20 4.35 -25.97 1.83
C LEU A 20 5.81 -25.66 2.17
N ALA A 21 6.10 -24.53 2.82
CA ALA A 21 7.45 -24.17 3.23
C ALA A 21 8.09 -25.22 4.15
N ARG A 22 7.29 -25.89 4.99
CA ARG A 22 7.74 -26.96 5.89
C ARG A 22 7.96 -28.29 5.19
N VAL A 23 7.10 -28.63 4.23
CA VAL A 23 7.05 -29.95 3.58
C VAL A 23 7.96 -29.99 2.34
N LYS A 24 8.04 -28.90 1.59
CA LYS A 24 8.86 -28.76 0.37
C LYS A 24 10.30 -29.24 0.54
N PRO A 25 11.09 -28.77 1.53
CA PRO A 25 12.48 -29.23 1.68
C PRO A 25 12.60 -30.72 2.03
N ARG A 26 11.57 -31.33 2.65
CA ARG A 26 11.56 -32.77 2.97
C ARG A 26 11.22 -33.62 1.75
N ILE A 27 10.34 -33.11 0.89
CA ILE A 27 9.91 -33.80 -0.34
C ILE A 27 10.97 -33.65 -1.44
N ASP A 28 11.57 -32.48 -1.59
CA ASP A 28 12.66 -32.24 -2.55
C ASP A 28 13.94 -33.04 -2.19
N ALA A 29 14.10 -33.44 -0.93
CA ALA A 29 15.21 -34.28 -0.45
C ALA A 29 15.02 -35.79 -0.71
N LEU A 30 13.86 -36.23 -1.22
CA LEU A 30 13.63 -37.64 -1.52
C LEU A 30 14.36 -38.04 -2.82
N PRO A 31 15.09 -39.17 -2.83
CA PRO A 31 15.70 -39.67 -4.06
C PRO A 31 14.60 -40.16 -5.00
N LEU A 32 14.34 -39.38 -6.05
CA LEU A 32 13.37 -39.73 -7.09
C LEU A 32 14.00 -40.75 -8.06
N PRO A 33 13.26 -41.81 -8.47
CA PRO A 33 13.70 -42.71 -9.52
C PRO A 33 13.88 -41.96 -10.85
N HIS A 34 14.78 -42.45 -11.71
CA HIS A 34 15.03 -41.83 -13.02
C HIS A 34 13.74 -41.70 -13.84
N GLY A 35 13.46 -40.48 -14.32
CA GLY A 35 12.28 -40.17 -15.13
C GLY A 35 11.11 -39.52 -14.38
N TYR A 36 11.20 -39.37 -13.05
CA TYR A 36 10.19 -38.67 -12.25
C TYR A 36 10.62 -37.24 -11.93
N ARG A 37 9.69 -36.29 -12.07
CA ARG A 37 9.85 -34.88 -11.70
C ARG A 37 8.72 -34.49 -10.77
N ILE A 38 9.04 -33.77 -9.70
CA ILE A 38 8.05 -33.17 -8.81
C ILE A 38 7.80 -31.75 -9.28
N GLU A 39 6.55 -31.44 -9.57
CA GLU A 39 6.10 -30.07 -9.85
C GLU A 39 5.09 -29.68 -8.77
N TRP A 40 5.31 -28.53 -8.17
CA TRP A 40 4.52 -28.02 -7.05
C TRP A 40 3.42 -27.13 -7.59
N GLY A 41 2.17 -27.60 -7.56
CA GLY A 41 1.00 -26.82 -8.00
C GLY A 41 0.08 -26.40 -6.85
N GLY A 42 -1.04 -25.75 -7.21
CA GLY A 42 -2.08 -25.31 -6.27
C GLY A 42 -1.94 -23.84 -5.86
N ASP A 43 -2.31 -23.52 -4.61
CA ASP A 43 -2.39 -22.13 -4.12
C ASP A 43 -1.07 -21.34 -4.23
N ALA A 44 0.08 -22.00 -4.03
CA ALA A 44 1.38 -21.35 -4.07
C ALA A 44 1.85 -21.04 -5.50
N GLU A 45 1.57 -21.93 -6.46
CA GLU A 45 1.85 -21.69 -7.88
C GLU A 45 0.94 -20.59 -8.42
N ASN A 46 -0.37 -20.70 -8.17
CA ASN A 46 -1.34 -19.68 -8.53
C ASN A 46 -0.99 -18.31 -7.92
N SER A 47 -0.56 -18.28 -6.66
CA SER A 47 -0.11 -17.04 -6.00
C SER A 47 1.18 -16.51 -6.61
N SER A 48 2.14 -17.37 -6.96
CA SER A 48 3.41 -16.96 -7.57
C SER A 48 3.22 -16.42 -8.99
N GLU A 49 2.45 -17.13 -9.82
CA GLU A 49 2.10 -16.66 -11.17
C GLU A 49 1.33 -15.34 -11.13
N ALA A 50 0.33 -15.22 -10.25
CA ALA A 50 -0.42 -13.98 -10.08
C ALA A 50 0.47 -12.83 -9.59
N GLN A 51 1.41 -13.09 -8.66
CA GLN A 51 2.39 -12.09 -8.23
C GLN A 51 3.27 -11.61 -9.40
N GLN A 52 3.80 -12.53 -10.21
CA GLN A 52 4.62 -12.17 -11.38
C GLN A 52 3.81 -11.35 -12.39
N GLY A 53 2.56 -11.74 -12.67
CA GLY A 53 1.65 -10.99 -13.53
C GLY A 53 1.31 -9.59 -13.00
N LEU A 54 1.23 -9.43 -11.67
CA LEU A 54 1.11 -8.11 -11.06
C LEU A 54 2.39 -7.30 -11.25
N PHE A 55 3.58 -7.85 -10.98
CA PHE A 55 4.82 -7.09 -11.13
C PHE A 55 5.09 -6.61 -12.57
N THR A 56 4.57 -7.31 -13.59
CA THR A 56 4.64 -6.83 -14.97
C THR A 56 3.63 -5.73 -15.28
N THR A 57 2.44 -5.78 -14.67
CA THR A 57 1.34 -4.83 -14.96
C THR A 57 1.36 -3.59 -14.05
N LEU A 58 1.82 -3.72 -12.82
CA LEU A 58 1.89 -2.67 -11.80
C LEU A 58 2.66 -1.42 -12.28
N PRO A 59 3.85 -1.53 -12.92
CA PRO A 59 4.56 -0.36 -13.41
C PRO A 59 3.75 0.45 -14.43
N LEU A 60 3.02 -0.22 -15.31
CA LEU A 60 2.16 0.44 -16.30
C LEU A 60 0.98 1.14 -15.60
N GLY A 61 0.35 0.48 -14.63
CA GLY A 61 -0.74 1.08 -13.83
C GLY A 61 -0.28 2.32 -13.07
N TYR A 62 0.88 2.25 -12.40
CA TYR A 62 1.48 3.38 -11.70
C TYR A 62 1.88 4.50 -12.65
N LEU A 63 2.42 4.19 -13.83
CA LEU A 63 2.74 5.20 -14.85
C LEU A 63 1.47 5.95 -15.30
N VAL A 64 0.38 5.24 -15.58
CA VAL A 64 -0.90 5.87 -15.96
C VAL A 64 -1.45 6.73 -14.83
N MET A 65 -1.42 6.23 -13.58
CA MET A 65 -1.81 7.03 -12.40
C MET A 65 -0.95 8.29 -12.24
N PHE A 66 0.36 8.20 -12.47
CA PHE A 66 1.25 9.34 -12.42
C PHE A 66 0.90 10.38 -13.47
N ILE A 67 0.69 9.95 -14.72
CA ILE A 67 0.29 10.83 -15.83
C ILE A 67 -1.02 11.55 -15.52
N ILE A 68 -2.04 10.82 -15.04
CA ILE A 68 -3.33 11.42 -14.66
C ILE A 68 -3.13 12.47 -13.55
N THR A 69 -2.30 12.18 -12.54
CA THR A 69 -2.01 13.12 -11.46
C THR A 69 -1.32 14.39 -11.98
N VAL A 70 -0.35 14.26 -12.90
CA VAL A 70 0.32 15.40 -13.53
C VAL A 70 -0.65 16.24 -14.35
N LEU A 71 -1.53 15.60 -15.13
CA LEU A 71 -2.56 16.29 -15.92
C LEU A 71 -3.57 17.04 -15.04
N MET A 72 -3.92 16.46 -13.89
CA MET A 72 -4.90 17.06 -12.97
C MET A 72 -4.40 18.37 -12.36
N PHE A 73 -3.11 18.44 -11.99
CA PHE A 73 -2.54 19.63 -11.35
C PHE A 73 -1.85 20.60 -12.31
N SER A 74 -1.63 20.20 -13.57
CA SER A 74 -0.80 20.95 -14.53
C SER A 74 0.57 21.38 -13.97
N SER A 75 1.05 20.67 -12.93
CA SER A 75 2.23 21.03 -12.15
C SER A 75 2.97 19.77 -11.74
N LEU A 76 4.16 19.57 -12.32
CA LEU A 76 5.01 18.42 -12.04
C LEU A 76 5.45 18.37 -10.56
N LYS A 77 5.65 19.54 -9.94
CA LYS A 77 6.06 19.64 -8.53
C LYS A 77 5.00 19.08 -7.59
N ASN A 78 3.74 19.41 -7.83
CA ASN A 78 2.60 18.94 -7.03
C ASN A 78 2.42 17.43 -7.17
N ALA A 79 2.50 16.92 -8.40
CA ALA A 79 2.43 15.48 -8.64
C ALA A 79 3.58 14.72 -7.96
N VAL A 80 4.83 15.20 -8.07
CA VAL A 80 5.99 14.56 -7.41
C VAL A 80 5.87 14.60 -5.88
N ALA A 81 5.37 15.69 -5.31
CA ALA A 81 5.15 15.80 -3.86
C ALA A 81 4.16 14.73 -3.35
N ILE A 82 3.07 14.48 -4.06
CA ILE A 82 2.11 13.42 -3.74
C ILE A 82 2.78 12.05 -3.88
N TRP A 83 3.51 11.81 -4.97
CA TRP A 83 4.15 10.52 -5.22
C TRP A 83 5.26 10.18 -4.24
N LEU A 84 5.95 11.16 -3.66
CA LEU A 84 6.93 10.95 -2.58
C LEU A 84 6.28 10.36 -1.30
N THR A 85 4.97 10.51 -1.12
CA THR A 85 4.27 9.91 0.03
C THR A 85 4.09 8.40 -0.09
N VAL A 86 4.03 7.86 -1.30
CA VAL A 86 3.83 6.42 -1.56
C VAL A 86 4.96 5.56 -0.98
N PRO A 87 6.26 5.79 -1.29
CA PRO A 87 7.34 5.01 -0.69
C PRO A 87 7.43 5.24 0.83
N LEU A 88 7.08 6.44 1.30
CA LEU A 88 7.02 6.76 2.72
C LEU A 88 5.96 5.94 3.47
N ALA A 89 4.86 5.59 2.81
CA ALA A 89 3.82 4.72 3.34
C ALA A 89 4.31 3.29 3.59
N LEU A 90 5.19 2.78 2.72
CA LEU A 90 5.76 1.43 2.84
C LEU A 90 6.55 1.26 4.15
N ILE A 91 7.17 2.34 4.62
CA ILE A 91 7.86 2.38 5.92
C ILE A 91 6.88 2.10 7.06
N GLY A 92 5.62 2.54 6.95
CA GLY A 92 4.57 2.28 7.93
C GLY A 92 3.97 0.87 7.88
N VAL A 93 3.97 0.25 6.70
CA VAL A 93 3.49 -1.14 6.52
C VAL A 93 4.45 -2.14 7.16
N THR A 94 5.76 -1.89 7.05
CA THR A 94 6.83 -2.75 7.58
C THR A 94 6.65 -3.12 9.07
N PRO A 95 6.51 -2.16 10.01
CA PRO A 95 6.29 -2.49 11.42
C PRO A 95 4.97 -3.20 11.66
N GLY A 96 3.94 -2.99 10.83
CA GLY A 96 2.68 -3.74 10.91
C GLY A 96 2.88 -5.24 10.72
N PHE A 97 3.70 -5.64 9.74
CA PHE A 97 4.06 -7.04 9.55
C PHE A 97 5.00 -7.58 10.63
N LEU A 98 5.98 -6.80 11.08
CA LEU A 98 6.87 -7.25 12.16
C LEU A 98 6.10 -7.50 13.47
N LEU A 99 5.10 -6.67 13.79
CA LEU A 99 4.30 -6.81 15.01
C LEU A 99 3.29 -7.96 14.93
N THR A 100 2.71 -8.19 13.75
CA THR A 100 1.68 -9.22 13.57
C THR A 100 2.27 -10.60 13.25
N GLY A 101 3.51 -10.66 12.77
CA GLY A 101 4.19 -11.91 12.42
C GLY A 101 3.60 -12.62 11.19
N ILE A 102 2.75 -11.93 10.42
CA ILE A 102 2.06 -12.49 9.25
C ILE A 102 3.00 -12.45 8.05
N PRO A 103 3.06 -13.50 7.20
CA PRO A 103 3.88 -13.48 6.00
C PRO A 103 3.36 -12.47 4.97
N PHE A 104 4.29 -11.84 4.25
CA PHE A 104 3.96 -11.01 3.09
C PHE A 104 3.61 -11.92 1.90
N GLY A 105 2.36 -11.85 1.45
CA GLY A 105 1.84 -12.69 0.35
C GLY A 105 1.14 -11.89 -0.73
N PHE A 106 0.47 -12.60 -1.66
CA PHE A 106 -0.28 -11.98 -2.76
C PHE A 106 -1.32 -10.96 -2.26
N MET A 107 -2.06 -11.31 -1.20
CA MET A 107 -3.06 -10.40 -0.61
C MET A 107 -2.46 -9.12 -0.02
N ALA A 108 -1.22 -9.18 0.47
CA ALA A 108 -0.50 -7.99 0.90
C ALA A 108 -0.22 -7.03 -0.27
N LEU A 109 0.09 -7.53 -1.47
CA LEU A 109 0.29 -6.70 -2.66
C LEU A 109 -1.00 -6.01 -3.10
N ILE A 110 -2.14 -6.71 -3.07
CA ILE A 110 -3.45 -6.10 -3.36
C ILE A 110 -3.79 -5.02 -2.33
N GLY A 111 -3.48 -5.27 -1.05
CA GLY A 111 -3.59 -4.28 0.01
C GLY A 111 -2.71 -3.06 -0.23
N LEU A 112 -1.48 -3.27 -0.70
CA LEU A 112 -0.51 -2.22 -1.01
C LEU A 112 -0.97 -1.33 -2.17
N LEU A 113 -1.48 -1.97 -3.23
CA LEU A 113 -2.05 -1.27 -4.38
C LEU A 113 -3.26 -0.43 -3.95
N SER A 114 -4.16 -1.00 -3.16
CA SER A 114 -5.31 -0.28 -2.62
C SER A 114 -4.88 0.90 -1.74
N LEU A 115 -3.88 0.69 -0.87
CA LEU A 115 -3.29 1.71 -0.02
C LEU A 115 -2.71 2.87 -0.85
N SER A 116 -1.93 2.58 -1.90
CA SER A 116 -1.35 3.62 -2.76
C SER A 116 -2.43 4.52 -3.38
N GLY A 117 -3.54 3.95 -3.84
CA GLY A 117 -4.66 4.72 -4.42
C GLY A 117 -5.32 5.63 -3.38
N MET A 118 -5.53 5.13 -2.15
CA MET A 118 -6.06 5.93 -1.06
C MET A 118 -5.12 7.08 -0.67
N LEU A 119 -3.81 6.84 -0.64
CA LEU A 119 -2.82 7.88 -0.36
C LEU A 119 -2.80 8.96 -1.42
N ILE A 120 -2.76 8.55 -2.70
CA ILE A 120 -2.77 9.48 -3.83
C ILE A 120 -4.04 10.33 -3.76
N ARG A 121 -5.20 9.74 -3.51
CA ARG A 121 -6.47 10.48 -3.35
C ARG A 121 -6.41 11.50 -2.20
N ASN A 122 -5.89 11.11 -1.03
CA ASN A 122 -5.76 12.01 0.11
C ASN A 122 -4.79 13.17 -0.18
N GLY A 123 -3.67 12.88 -0.84
CA GLY A 123 -2.70 13.88 -1.28
C GLY A 123 -3.29 14.84 -2.32
N ILE A 124 -4.03 14.31 -3.28
CA ILE A 124 -4.71 15.10 -4.31
C ILE A 124 -5.65 16.13 -3.67
N VAL A 125 -6.55 15.67 -2.80
CA VAL A 125 -7.56 16.53 -2.15
C VAL A 125 -6.93 17.60 -1.26
N LEU A 126 -5.81 17.28 -0.60
CA LEU A 126 -5.09 18.25 0.23
C LEU A 126 -4.38 19.31 -0.62
N VAL A 127 -3.70 18.91 -1.70
CA VAL A 127 -3.01 19.86 -2.60
C VAL A 127 -4.01 20.77 -3.31
N GLU A 128 -5.15 20.22 -3.76
CA GLU A 128 -6.21 21.01 -4.39
C GLU A 128 -6.78 22.07 -3.42
N GLU A 129 -6.99 21.72 -2.16
CA GLU A 129 -7.41 22.67 -1.13
C GLU A 129 -6.34 23.76 -0.89
N ILE A 130 -5.05 23.41 -0.89
CA ILE A 130 -3.96 24.39 -0.74
C ILE A 130 -3.98 25.38 -1.92
N GLU A 131 -4.11 24.91 -3.16
CA GLU A 131 -4.16 25.78 -4.35
C GLU A 131 -5.41 26.67 -4.35
N GLN A 132 -6.56 26.17 -3.88
CA GLN A 132 -7.76 26.98 -3.71
C GLN A 132 -7.57 28.08 -2.66
N GLN A 133 -7.04 27.75 -1.47
CA GLN A 133 -6.81 28.73 -0.40
C GLN A 133 -5.72 29.76 -0.76
N LYS A 134 -4.77 29.40 -1.63
CA LYS A 134 -3.71 30.29 -2.12
C LYS A 134 -4.23 31.44 -2.99
N GLN A 135 -5.46 31.35 -3.51
CA GLN A 135 -6.08 32.46 -4.26
C GLN A 135 -6.46 33.65 -3.36
N GLU A 136 -6.71 33.40 -2.07
CA GLU A 136 -7.24 34.40 -1.14
C GLU A 136 -6.26 34.76 0.00
N LYS A 137 -5.26 33.91 0.27
CA LYS A 137 -4.37 34.04 1.43
C LYS A 137 -2.90 33.88 1.08
N ASP A 138 -2.04 34.38 1.97
CA ASP A 138 -0.61 34.11 1.92
C ASP A 138 -0.34 32.59 1.96
N GLN A 139 0.67 32.14 1.21
CA GLN A 139 0.94 30.74 0.97
C GLN A 139 1.11 29.94 2.28
N ARG A 140 1.70 30.54 3.31
CA ARG A 140 1.88 29.88 4.60
C ARG A 140 0.57 29.67 5.36
N GLN A 141 -0.33 30.65 5.30
CA GLN A 141 -1.65 30.55 5.91
C GLN A 141 -2.54 29.57 5.15
N ALA A 142 -2.49 29.60 3.81
CA ALA A 142 -3.21 28.66 2.94
C ALA A 142 -2.86 27.19 3.26
N ILE A 143 -1.57 26.88 3.46
CA ILE A 143 -1.13 25.52 3.81
C ILE A 143 -1.66 25.08 5.18
N ILE A 144 -1.62 25.95 6.18
CA ILE A 144 -2.07 25.62 7.55
C ILE A 144 -3.59 25.43 7.58
N ASP A 145 -4.33 26.32 6.94
CA ASP A 145 -5.80 26.27 6.90
C ASP A 145 -6.29 25.03 6.12
N ALA A 146 -5.66 24.73 4.98
CA ALA A 146 -5.95 23.53 4.20
C ALA A 146 -5.62 22.25 4.99
N ALA A 147 -4.47 22.20 5.67
CA ALA A 147 -4.10 21.03 6.47
C ALA A 147 -5.08 20.80 7.63
N THR A 148 -5.49 21.87 8.34
CA THR A 148 -6.41 21.76 9.47
C THR A 148 -7.84 21.41 9.06
N SER A 149 -8.33 21.93 7.93
CA SER A 149 -9.67 21.63 7.42
C SER A 149 -9.78 20.17 6.93
N ARG A 150 -8.71 19.63 6.35
CA ARG A 150 -8.66 18.26 5.81
C ARG A 150 -8.29 17.19 6.83
N LEU A 151 -7.68 17.58 7.96
CA LEU A 151 -7.29 16.64 9.01
C LEU A 151 -8.46 15.81 9.53
N ARG A 152 -9.62 16.42 9.80
CA ARG A 152 -10.79 15.69 10.32
C ARG A 152 -11.36 14.68 9.30
N PRO A 153 -11.65 15.05 8.04
CA PRO A 153 -12.09 14.08 7.02
C PRO A 153 -11.13 12.91 6.79
N ILE A 154 -9.82 13.18 6.73
CA ILE A 154 -8.82 12.14 6.47
C ILE A 154 -8.74 11.16 7.65
N LEU A 155 -8.74 11.66 8.88
CA LEU A 155 -8.76 10.82 10.08
C LEU A 155 -10.03 9.97 10.15
N LEU A 156 -11.21 10.55 9.90
CA LEU A 156 -12.48 9.80 9.90
C LEU A 156 -12.47 8.65 8.90
N THR A 157 -11.92 8.88 7.70
CA THR A 157 -11.78 7.84 6.68
C THR A 157 -10.83 6.74 7.18
N ALA A 158 -9.67 7.11 7.72
CA ALA A 158 -8.71 6.15 8.26
C ALA A 158 -9.31 5.31 9.40
N PHE A 159 -9.99 5.94 10.37
CA PHE A 159 -10.68 5.23 11.44
C PHE A 159 -11.75 4.29 10.92
N THR A 160 -12.57 4.73 9.96
CA THR A 160 -13.63 3.90 9.38
C THR A 160 -13.05 2.68 8.66
N THR A 161 -11.97 2.85 7.91
CA THR A 161 -11.29 1.73 7.23
C THR A 161 -10.66 0.76 8.22
N VAL A 162 -10.00 1.27 9.28
CA VAL A 162 -9.40 0.42 10.31
C VAL A 162 -10.45 -0.39 11.05
N LEU A 163 -11.55 0.25 11.47
CA LEU A 163 -12.64 -0.45 12.14
C LEU A 163 -13.36 -1.43 11.20
N GLY A 164 -13.53 -1.07 9.92
CA GLY A 164 -14.17 -1.93 8.92
C GLY A 164 -13.37 -3.18 8.54
N LEU A 165 -12.04 -3.09 8.59
CA LEU A 165 -11.13 -4.21 8.28
C LEU A 165 -10.72 -5.03 9.51
N ALA A 166 -11.02 -4.56 10.72
CA ALA A 166 -10.77 -5.31 11.96
C ALA A 166 -11.31 -6.77 11.95
N PRO A 167 -12.53 -7.08 11.47
CA PRO A 167 -13.00 -8.46 11.42
C PRO A 167 -12.23 -9.34 10.43
N LEU A 168 -11.69 -8.77 9.34
CA LEU A 168 -10.91 -9.50 8.34
C LEU A 168 -9.58 -10.03 8.90
N LEU A 169 -9.11 -9.52 10.04
CA LEU A 169 -7.92 -10.07 10.72
C LEU A 169 -8.11 -11.51 11.20
N ARG A 170 -9.36 -11.95 11.41
CA ARG A 170 -9.63 -13.34 11.82
C ARG A 170 -9.57 -14.31 10.65
N ASP A 171 -9.61 -13.81 9.41
CA ASP A 171 -9.53 -14.63 8.21
C ASP A 171 -8.07 -14.76 7.77
N VAL A 172 -7.55 -15.99 7.79
CA VAL A 172 -6.17 -16.33 7.46
C VAL A 172 -5.79 -15.91 6.03
N PHE A 173 -6.76 -15.82 5.12
CA PHE A 173 -6.54 -15.40 3.75
C PHE A 173 -6.44 -13.87 3.61
N PHE A 174 -7.32 -13.12 4.28
CA PHE A 174 -7.40 -11.66 4.17
C PHE A 174 -6.58 -10.89 5.23
N GLN A 175 -6.08 -11.56 6.27
CA GLN A 175 -5.32 -10.92 7.35
C GLN A 175 -4.13 -10.10 6.85
N SER A 176 -3.39 -10.58 5.84
CA SER A 176 -2.22 -9.88 5.30
C SER A 176 -2.60 -8.59 4.58
N MET A 177 -3.70 -8.59 3.82
CA MET A 177 -4.26 -7.38 3.20
C MET A 177 -4.74 -6.39 4.25
N ALA A 178 -5.47 -6.88 5.26
CA ALA A 178 -6.03 -6.05 6.32
C ALA A 178 -4.92 -5.36 7.13
N VAL A 179 -3.84 -6.07 7.47
CA VAL A 179 -2.68 -5.49 8.16
C VAL A 179 -2.02 -4.39 7.33
N VAL A 180 -1.79 -4.63 6.03
CA VAL A 180 -1.22 -3.60 5.13
C VAL A 180 -2.05 -2.34 5.15
N ILE A 181 -3.36 -2.47 4.96
CA ILE A 181 -4.24 -1.31 4.88
C ILE A 181 -4.34 -0.61 6.23
N MET A 182 -4.50 -1.34 7.34
CA MET A 182 -4.68 -0.72 8.65
C MET A 182 -3.43 -0.02 9.14
N PHE A 183 -2.29 -0.71 9.18
CA PHE A 183 -1.03 -0.11 9.63
C PHE A 183 -0.50 0.90 8.63
N GLY A 184 -0.57 0.55 7.34
CA GLY A 184 -0.14 1.43 6.26
C GLY A 184 -0.94 2.73 6.24
N LEU A 185 -2.27 2.67 6.32
CA LEU A 185 -3.11 3.87 6.32
C LEU A 185 -2.96 4.66 7.61
N ALA A 186 -2.96 4.02 8.79
CA ALA A 186 -2.80 4.73 10.06
C ALA A 186 -1.48 5.51 10.10
N PHE A 187 -0.37 4.87 9.71
CA PHE A 187 0.93 5.52 9.67
C PHE A 187 1.02 6.55 8.54
N ALA A 188 0.55 6.20 7.34
CA ALA A 188 0.56 7.11 6.20
C ALA A 188 -0.30 8.34 6.42
N THR A 189 -1.43 8.24 7.12
CA THR A 189 -2.28 9.40 7.43
C THR A 189 -1.54 10.40 8.30
N VAL A 190 -0.89 9.94 9.37
CA VAL A 190 -0.06 10.80 10.23
C VAL A 190 1.07 11.42 9.41
N LEU A 191 1.74 10.60 8.60
CA LEU A 191 2.86 11.04 7.79
C LEU A 191 2.43 12.02 6.68
N THR A 192 1.30 11.81 6.02
CA THR A 192 0.80 12.70 4.96
C THR A 192 0.38 14.05 5.54
N LEU A 193 -0.24 14.07 6.73
CA LEU A 193 -0.63 15.32 7.39
C LEU A 193 0.58 16.15 7.88
N LEU A 194 1.71 15.51 8.19
CA LEU A 194 2.93 16.20 8.63
C LEU A 194 3.89 16.50 7.48
N VAL A 195 4.16 15.50 6.65
CA VAL A 195 5.20 15.52 5.62
C VAL A 195 4.70 16.20 4.35
N LEU A 196 3.45 16.02 3.93
CA LEU A 196 2.97 16.65 2.69
C LEU A 196 2.99 18.19 2.77
N PRO A 197 2.55 18.85 3.87
CA PRO A 197 2.68 20.30 4.01
C PRO A 197 4.13 20.78 4.01
N VAL A 198 5.04 20.02 4.64
CA VAL A 198 6.47 20.35 4.71
C VAL A 198 7.14 20.22 3.35
N ILE A 199 6.85 19.12 2.63
CA ILE A 199 7.33 18.90 1.27
C ILE A 199 6.80 20.01 0.34
N TYR A 200 5.50 20.31 0.41
CA TYR A 200 4.90 21.37 -0.41
C TYR A 200 5.52 22.75 -0.09
N ALA A 201 5.72 23.09 1.19
CA ALA A 201 6.38 24.32 1.61
C ALA A 201 7.84 24.41 1.14
N CYS A 202 8.56 23.28 1.10
CA CYS A 202 9.93 23.22 0.60
C CYS A 202 9.99 23.43 -0.93
N PHE A 203 9.06 22.83 -1.67
CA PHE A 203 9.00 22.98 -3.13
C PHE A 203 8.54 24.37 -3.61
N HIS A 204 7.73 25.05 -2.79
CA HIS A 204 7.25 26.42 -3.06
C HIS A 204 7.94 27.49 -2.22
N HIS A 205 9.11 27.20 -1.63
CA HIS A 205 9.87 28.17 -0.85
C HIS A 205 10.38 29.37 -1.70
N LYS A 206 10.36 29.24 -3.03
CA LYS A 206 10.87 30.26 -3.96
C LYS A 206 9.88 31.38 -4.32
N ASP A 207 8.59 31.20 -3.98
CA ASP A 207 7.56 32.23 -4.17
C ASP A 207 7.38 33.09 -2.90
N MET A 208 8.14 32.80 -1.84
CA MET A 208 8.14 33.52 -0.55
C MET A 208 8.92 34.84 -0.55
N THR A 209 9.48 35.26 -1.68
CA THR A 209 10.01 36.63 -1.78
C THR A 209 8.84 37.58 -1.98
N PRO A 210 8.59 38.52 -1.04
CA PRO A 210 7.57 39.52 -1.22
C PRO A 210 7.92 40.30 -2.49
N GLN A 211 6.98 40.35 -3.44
CA GLN A 211 6.99 41.39 -4.47
C GLN A 211 6.95 42.74 -3.72
N ARG A 212 8.12 43.36 -3.63
CA ARG A 212 8.27 44.78 -3.34
C ARG A 212 7.92 45.59 -4.58
#